data_AF-A0AAV5RMU8-F1
#
_entry.id   AF-A0AAV5RMU8-F1
#
_cell.length_a   1.000
_cell.length_b   1.000
_cell.length_c   1.000
_cell.angle_alpha   90.00
_cell.angle_beta   90.00
_cell.angle_gamma   90.00
#
_symmetry.space_group_name_H-M   'P 1'
#
loop_
_entity.id
_entity.type
_entity.pdbx_description
1 polymer ?
#
loop_
_entity_poly.entity_id
_entity_poly.type
_entity_poly.pdbx_seq_one_letter_code
_entity_poly.pdbx_strand_id
1 'polypeptide(L)'
;MATTILNVEQAFYTGDYTSVINAEINDNSRVRELQARALIATKRTEEALEIISQDETSLHAALRLYAENKTEGLNEILDSNPDNATKHIIALVFAIAGEYEKALDILSSCAQSLDAVFLKVHIYLLLNKVSAAQGEVDAARSWANDHVIFNVAEALVCLRNNAAQKAFFIYEENNSLNATPSSSLGEAVSQTLLRRFPEASEAIKGTSSWDNEAVLVSSLALDLIQNNTSEVEELRNSLKKSQYSDAAAVIDIKEKEALFDEAVKKFKK
;
A
#
# COMPACT_ATOMS: atom_id res chain seq x y z
N MET A 1 10.34 24.57 -10.26
CA MET A 1 9.50 24.02 -11.34
C MET A 1 8.10 23.92 -10.77
N ALA A 2 7.06 24.41 -11.45
CA ALA A 2 5.69 24.25 -10.96
C ALA A 2 5.36 22.76 -10.86
N THR A 3 5.02 22.28 -9.67
CA THR A 3 4.62 20.88 -9.46
C THR A 3 3.28 20.66 -10.12
N THR A 4 3.23 19.82 -11.15
CA THR A 4 1.97 19.42 -11.79
C THR A 4 1.23 18.41 -10.92
N ILE A 5 -0.09 18.30 -11.06
CA ILE A 5 -0.91 17.29 -10.36
C ILE A 5 -0.37 15.88 -10.63
N LEU A 6 0.03 15.61 -11.88
CA LEU A 6 0.61 14.34 -12.29
C LEU A 6 1.86 13.99 -11.47
N ASN A 7 2.72 14.97 -11.18
CA ASN A 7 3.91 14.74 -10.35
C ASN A 7 3.53 14.42 -8.90
N VAL A 8 2.48 15.06 -8.36
CA VAL A 8 1.98 14.77 -7.00
C VAL A 8 1.37 13.37 -6.95
N GLU A 9 0.59 12.99 -7.95
CA GLU A 9 0.02 11.64 -8.06
C GLU A 9 1.12 10.59 -8.19
N GLN A 10 2.11 10.83 -9.05
CA GLN A 10 3.27 9.96 -9.16
C GLN A 10 3.98 9.79 -7.82
N ALA A 11 4.32 10.88 -7.14
CA ALA A 11 4.97 10.83 -5.84
C ALA A 11 4.12 10.07 -4.80
N PHE A 12 2.81 10.28 -4.77
CA PHE A 12 1.92 9.60 -3.83
C PHE A 12 1.89 8.08 -4.07
N TYR A 13 1.67 7.65 -5.32
CA TYR A 13 1.50 6.23 -5.65
C TYR A 13 2.81 5.45 -5.70
N THR A 14 3.94 6.11 -5.85
CA THR A 14 5.26 5.49 -5.66
C THR A 14 5.75 5.56 -4.22
N GLY A 15 5.09 6.29 -3.31
CA GLY A 15 5.40 6.32 -1.88
C GLY A 15 6.35 7.45 -1.44
N ASP A 16 6.62 8.45 -2.29
CA ASP A 16 7.34 9.67 -1.93
C ASP A 16 6.41 10.69 -1.27
N TYR A 17 5.99 10.35 -0.04
CA TYR A 17 5.08 11.19 0.74
C TYR A 17 5.68 12.55 1.10
N THR A 18 7.00 12.67 1.20
CA THR A 18 7.67 13.94 1.48
C THR A 18 7.43 14.95 0.37
N SER A 19 7.59 14.54 -0.90
CA SER A 19 7.30 15.43 -2.03
C SER A 19 5.82 15.79 -2.14
N VAL A 20 4.91 14.87 -1.80
CA VAL A 20 3.47 15.14 -1.77
C VAL A 20 3.15 16.21 -0.72
N ILE A 21 3.65 16.04 0.51
CA ILE A 21 3.41 16.96 1.63
C ILE A 21 3.94 18.37 1.32
N ASN A 22 5.08 18.45 0.64
CA ASN A 22 5.70 19.73 0.28
C ASN A 22 5.14 20.37 -1.01
N ALA A 23 4.19 19.73 -1.69
CA ALA A 23 3.61 20.27 -2.92
C ALA A 23 2.78 21.54 -2.67
N GLU A 24 2.82 22.49 -3.62
CA GLU A 24 1.99 23.69 -3.55
C GLU A 24 0.53 23.35 -3.85
N ILE A 25 -0.37 23.72 -2.93
CA ILE A 25 -1.79 23.35 -2.97
C ILE A 25 -2.54 24.04 -4.13
N ASN A 26 -2.21 25.29 -4.48
CA ASN A 26 -2.80 26.05 -5.61
C ASN A 26 -4.33 25.87 -5.78
N ASP A 27 -5.08 25.80 -4.67
CA ASP A 27 -6.53 25.50 -4.61
C ASP A 27 -7.01 24.23 -5.32
N ASN A 28 -6.12 23.27 -5.50
CA ASN A 28 -6.44 22.00 -6.12
C ASN A 28 -6.91 20.98 -5.07
N SER A 29 -8.19 20.62 -5.10
CA SER A 29 -8.80 19.65 -4.18
C SER A 29 -8.11 18.28 -4.19
N ARG A 30 -7.62 17.83 -5.35
CA ARG A 30 -6.89 16.57 -5.49
C ARG A 30 -5.52 16.62 -4.80
N VAL A 31 -4.79 17.72 -4.92
CA VAL A 31 -3.51 17.89 -4.21
C VAL A 31 -3.74 17.88 -2.70
N ARG A 32 -4.77 18.59 -2.20
CA ARG A 32 -5.13 18.56 -0.76
C ARG A 32 -5.50 17.16 -0.27
N GLU A 33 -6.28 16.42 -1.06
CA GLU A 33 -6.65 15.02 -0.76
C GLU A 33 -5.39 14.14 -0.60
N LEU A 34 -4.47 14.19 -1.57
CA LEU A 34 -3.25 13.39 -1.55
C LEU A 34 -2.31 13.79 -0.41
N GLN A 35 -2.24 15.08 -0.08
CA GLN A 35 -1.49 15.57 1.08
C GLN A 35 -2.05 15.07 2.40
N ALA A 36 -3.36 15.17 2.60
CA ALA A 36 -4.01 14.63 3.79
C ALA A 36 -3.73 13.13 3.92
N ARG A 37 -3.85 12.37 2.83
CA ARG A 37 -3.56 10.93 2.80
C ARG A 37 -2.09 10.61 3.08
N ALA A 38 -1.15 11.41 2.56
CA ALA A 38 0.28 11.25 2.81
C ALA A 38 0.65 11.56 4.27
N LEU A 39 0.02 12.57 4.87
CA LEU A 39 0.17 12.88 6.31
C LEU A 39 -0.37 11.74 7.19
N ILE A 40 -1.55 11.21 6.86
CA ILE A 40 -2.12 10.03 7.55
C ILE A 40 -1.17 8.82 7.42
N ALA A 41 -0.66 8.53 6.22
CA ALA A 41 0.26 7.43 5.97
C ALA A 41 1.59 7.57 6.74
N THR A 42 2.01 8.80 7.02
CA THR A 42 3.23 9.11 7.80
C THR A 42 2.95 9.35 9.29
N LYS A 43 1.76 8.97 9.79
CA LYS A 43 1.31 9.11 11.19
C LYS A 43 1.25 10.56 11.69
N ARG A 44 1.15 11.54 10.79
CA ARG A 44 1.00 12.98 11.07
C ARG A 44 -0.48 13.39 10.99
N THR A 45 -1.34 12.66 11.69
CA THR A 45 -2.80 12.78 11.58
C THR A 45 -3.33 14.15 11.99
N GLU A 46 -2.71 14.80 12.98
CA GLU A 46 -3.11 16.14 13.44
C GLU A 46 -2.96 17.18 12.31
N GLU A 47 -1.83 17.18 11.61
CA GLU A 47 -1.58 18.05 10.46
C GLU A 47 -2.54 17.73 9.29
N ALA A 48 -2.89 16.45 9.11
CA ALA A 48 -3.89 16.07 8.11
C ALA A 48 -5.25 16.69 8.42
N LEU A 49 -5.67 16.67 9.69
CA LEU A 49 -6.94 17.25 10.14
C LEU A 49 -6.96 18.78 9.97
N GLU A 50 -5.84 19.46 10.17
CA GLU A 50 -5.72 20.90 9.87
C GLU A 50 -5.98 21.20 8.39
N ILE A 51 -5.35 20.45 7.47
CA ILE A 51 -5.61 20.58 6.02
C ILE A 51 -7.09 20.31 5.70
N ILE A 52 -7.66 19.26 6.29
CA ILE A 52 -9.05 18.85 6.03
C ILE A 52 -10.06 19.88 6.55
N SER A 53 -9.76 20.56 7.66
CA SER A 53 -10.67 21.52 8.30
C SER A 53 -10.88 22.84 7.54
N GLN A 54 -10.15 23.06 6.45
CA GLN A 54 -10.22 24.30 5.68
C GLN A 54 -11.50 24.40 4.82
N ASP A 55 -12.17 23.28 4.54
CA ASP A 55 -13.39 23.21 3.72
C ASP A 55 -14.35 22.12 4.22
N GLU A 56 -15.67 22.38 4.18
CA GLU A 56 -16.71 21.42 4.57
C GLU A 56 -17.34 20.76 3.33
N THR A 57 -16.62 19.82 2.71
CA THR A 57 -17.16 18.99 1.61
C THR A 57 -17.35 17.54 2.06
N SER A 58 -18.14 16.77 1.31
CA SER A 58 -18.29 15.31 1.53
C SER A 58 -16.95 14.58 1.51
N LEU A 59 -16.00 15.04 0.68
CA LEU A 59 -14.65 14.50 0.62
C LEU A 59 -13.87 14.76 1.91
N HIS A 60 -13.92 15.98 2.45
CA HIS A 60 -13.26 16.31 3.71
C HIS A 60 -13.88 15.56 4.90
N ALA A 61 -15.20 15.38 4.91
CA ALA A 61 -15.86 14.54 5.90
C ALA A 61 -15.38 13.07 5.83
N ALA A 62 -15.28 12.51 4.62
CA ALA A 62 -14.75 11.15 4.43
C ALA A 62 -13.26 11.03 4.81
N LEU A 63 -12.44 12.04 4.48
CA LEU A 63 -11.02 12.08 4.86
C LEU A 63 -10.82 12.20 6.37
N ARG A 64 -11.70 12.92 7.08
CA ARG A 64 -11.69 12.96 8.55
C ARG A 64 -11.97 11.59 9.16
N LEU A 65 -12.99 10.90 8.66
CA LEU A 65 -13.30 9.53 9.09
C LEU A 65 -12.17 8.55 8.76
N TYR A 66 -11.49 8.75 7.63
CA TYR A 66 -10.27 7.99 7.29
C TYR A 66 -9.13 8.26 8.29
N ALA A 67 -8.85 9.53 8.60
CA ALA A 67 -7.83 9.92 9.58
C ALA A 67 -8.10 9.33 10.98
N GLU A 68 -9.38 9.25 11.37
CA GLU A 68 -9.83 8.70 12.64
C GLU A 68 -10.01 7.17 12.63
N ASN A 69 -9.89 6.52 11.46
CA ASN A 69 -10.16 5.11 11.24
C ASN A 69 -11.56 4.67 11.74
N LYS A 70 -12.60 5.42 11.34
CA LYS A 70 -14.00 5.19 11.75
C LYS A 70 -14.92 4.95 10.57
N THR A 71 -15.87 4.02 10.72
CA THR A 71 -16.87 3.74 9.68
C THR A 71 -18.20 4.42 9.94
N GLU A 72 -18.44 4.91 11.16
CA GLU A 72 -19.66 5.61 11.54
C GLU A 72 -19.83 6.91 10.75
N GLY A 73 -20.99 7.11 10.13
CA GLY A 73 -21.30 8.28 9.30
C GLY A 73 -20.94 8.12 7.82
N LEU A 74 -20.15 7.12 7.42
CA LEU A 74 -19.78 6.91 6.01
C LEU A 74 -20.99 6.63 5.10
N ASN A 75 -21.98 5.88 5.60
CA ASN A 75 -23.19 5.59 4.82
C ASN A 75 -24.00 6.87 4.55
N GLU A 76 -24.08 7.79 5.51
CA GLU A 76 -24.80 9.06 5.35
C GLU A 76 -24.15 9.92 4.26
N ILE A 77 -22.81 9.93 4.22
CA ILE A 77 -22.06 10.61 3.15
C ILE A 77 -22.33 9.91 1.81
N LEU A 78 -22.34 8.58 1.76
CA LEU A 78 -22.61 7.82 0.54
C LEU A 78 -24.03 8.05 -0.01
N ASP A 79 -25.03 8.16 0.86
CA ASP A 79 -26.43 8.41 0.51
C ASP A 79 -26.64 9.78 -0.16
N SER A 80 -25.73 10.73 0.05
CA SER A 80 -25.70 12.01 -0.69
C SER A 80 -25.28 11.88 -2.16
N ASN A 81 -24.97 10.66 -2.62
CA ASN A 81 -24.42 10.35 -3.95
C ASN A 81 -23.19 11.20 -4.30
N PRO A 82 -22.09 11.07 -3.55
CA PRO A 82 -20.93 11.91 -3.73
C PRO A 82 -20.13 11.49 -4.98
N ASP A 83 -19.11 12.28 -5.32
CA ASP A 83 -18.24 12.02 -6.46
C ASP A 83 -17.34 10.77 -6.28
N ASN A 84 -16.64 10.38 -7.37
CA ASN A 84 -15.77 9.21 -7.36
C ASN A 84 -14.62 9.31 -6.36
N ALA A 85 -14.07 10.52 -6.12
CA ALA A 85 -12.99 10.73 -5.16
C ALA A 85 -13.47 10.44 -3.73
N THR A 86 -14.64 10.97 -3.36
CA THR A 86 -15.27 10.71 -2.06
C THR A 86 -15.62 9.24 -1.91
N LYS A 87 -16.24 8.62 -2.94
CA LYS A 87 -16.56 7.17 -2.93
C LYS A 87 -15.31 6.31 -2.74
N HIS A 88 -14.20 6.67 -3.37
CA HIS A 88 -12.93 5.98 -3.19
C HIS A 88 -12.43 6.06 -1.73
N ILE A 89 -12.48 7.24 -1.09
CA ILE A 89 -12.10 7.37 0.32
C ILE A 89 -13.04 6.56 1.22
N ILE A 90 -14.35 6.63 1.01
CA ILE A 90 -15.34 5.83 1.77
C ILE A 90 -15.01 4.32 1.64
N ALA A 91 -14.76 3.84 0.42
CA ALA A 91 -14.41 2.46 0.17
C ALA A 91 -13.07 2.07 0.82
N LEU A 92 -12.08 2.97 0.83
CA LEU A 92 -10.80 2.76 1.50
C LEU A 92 -11.00 2.53 3.00
N VAL A 93 -11.84 3.31 3.66
CA VAL A 93 -12.11 3.15 5.09
C VAL A 93 -12.82 1.82 5.38
N PHE A 94 -13.82 1.43 4.58
CA PHE A 94 -14.43 0.11 4.71
C PHE A 94 -13.44 -1.03 4.47
N ALA A 95 -12.53 -0.90 3.50
CA ALA A 95 -11.51 -1.90 3.24
C ALA A 95 -10.51 -2.04 4.40
N ILE A 96 -10.12 -0.92 5.04
CA ILE A 96 -9.26 -0.95 6.25
C ILE A 96 -9.99 -1.62 7.42
N ALA A 97 -11.30 -1.42 7.55
CA ALA A 97 -12.14 -2.10 8.53
C ALA A 97 -12.41 -3.59 8.20
N GLY A 98 -11.92 -4.09 7.06
CA GLY A 98 -12.14 -5.47 6.61
C GLY A 98 -13.50 -5.72 5.94
N GLU A 99 -14.32 -4.70 5.72
CA GLU A 99 -15.61 -4.77 5.01
C GLU A 99 -15.39 -4.75 3.48
N TYR A 100 -14.66 -5.73 2.96
CA TYR A 100 -14.21 -5.76 1.57
C TYR A 100 -15.34 -5.81 0.55
N GLU A 101 -16.39 -6.59 0.79
CA GLU A 101 -17.55 -6.70 -0.11
C GLU A 101 -18.24 -5.35 -0.29
N LYS A 102 -18.39 -4.60 0.80
CA LYS A 102 -19.00 -3.26 0.79
C LYS A 102 -18.11 -2.26 0.06
N ALA A 103 -16.80 -2.30 0.29
CA ALA A 103 -15.85 -1.48 -0.44
C ALA A 103 -15.90 -1.76 -1.95
N LEU A 104 -15.92 -3.04 -2.37
CA LEU A 104 -16.03 -3.42 -3.78
C LEU A 104 -17.35 -2.96 -4.42
N ASP A 105 -18.46 -3.07 -3.70
CA ASP A 105 -19.78 -2.60 -4.16
C ASP A 105 -19.76 -1.09 -4.46
N ILE A 106 -19.22 -0.29 -3.53
CA ILE A 106 -19.06 1.16 -3.72
C ILE A 106 -18.21 1.47 -4.96
N LEU A 107 -17.05 0.80 -5.08
CA LEU A 107 -16.09 1.01 -6.16
C LEU A 107 -16.61 0.57 -7.54
N SER A 108 -17.59 -0.33 -7.58
CA SER A 108 -18.22 -0.76 -8.85
C SER A 108 -18.95 0.40 -9.56
N SER A 109 -19.40 1.40 -8.79
CA SER A 109 -20.08 2.59 -9.31
C SER A 109 -19.13 3.70 -9.80
N CYS A 110 -17.82 3.57 -9.55
CA CYS A 110 -16.82 4.57 -9.92
C CYS A 110 -16.35 4.39 -11.37
N ALA A 111 -17.02 5.06 -12.32
CA ALA A 111 -16.64 5.00 -13.73
C ALA A 111 -15.25 5.64 -13.98
N GLN A 112 -14.39 4.93 -14.70
CA GLN A 112 -13.07 5.40 -15.17
C GLN A 112 -12.20 6.07 -14.08
N SER A 113 -12.27 5.58 -12.84
CA SER A 113 -11.44 6.07 -11.73
C SER A 113 -10.22 5.17 -11.55
N LEU A 114 -9.02 5.73 -11.73
CA LEU A 114 -7.77 5.03 -11.47
C LEU A 114 -7.61 4.65 -10.01
N ASP A 115 -8.01 5.51 -9.08
CA ASP A 115 -8.00 5.21 -7.66
C ASP A 115 -8.89 4.00 -7.33
N ALA A 116 -10.08 3.93 -7.96
CA ALA A 116 -10.97 2.80 -7.78
C ALA A 116 -10.38 1.50 -8.35
N VAL A 117 -9.75 1.54 -9.52
CA VAL A 117 -9.03 0.38 -10.09
C VAL A 117 -7.93 -0.07 -9.14
N PHE A 118 -7.11 0.87 -8.67
CA PHE A 118 -6.00 0.59 -7.76
C PHE A 118 -6.49 -0.08 -6.47
N LEU A 119 -7.50 0.50 -5.81
CA LEU A 119 -8.05 -0.07 -4.58
C LEU A 119 -8.73 -1.44 -4.79
N LYS A 120 -9.47 -1.62 -5.90
CA LYS A 120 -10.05 -2.93 -6.24
C LYS A 120 -8.97 -4.00 -6.42
N VAL A 121 -7.87 -3.68 -7.10
CA VAL A 121 -6.71 -4.58 -7.23
C VAL A 121 -6.19 -4.97 -5.85
N HIS A 122 -5.95 -3.99 -4.96
CA HIS A 122 -5.51 -4.28 -3.59
C HIS A 122 -6.47 -5.22 -2.86
N ILE A 123 -7.77 -4.92 -2.85
CA ILE A 123 -8.78 -5.75 -2.17
C ILE A 123 -8.80 -7.17 -2.77
N TYR A 124 -8.83 -7.31 -4.09
CA TYR A 124 -8.83 -8.63 -4.72
C TYR A 124 -7.57 -9.44 -4.41
N LEU A 125 -6.40 -8.81 -4.37
CA LEU A 125 -5.15 -9.49 -4.01
C LEU A 125 -5.13 -9.92 -2.53
N LEU A 126 -5.68 -9.11 -1.62
CA LEU A 126 -5.86 -9.47 -0.21
C LEU A 126 -6.80 -10.67 -0.06
N LEU A 127 -7.86 -10.74 -0.86
CA LEU A 127 -8.81 -11.86 -0.90
C LEU A 127 -8.30 -13.07 -1.71
N ASN A 128 -7.03 -13.07 -2.16
CA ASN A 128 -6.45 -14.09 -3.03
C ASN A 128 -7.23 -14.33 -4.34
N LYS A 129 -7.99 -13.34 -4.82
CA LYS A 129 -8.74 -13.36 -6.09
C LYS A 129 -7.90 -12.78 -7.23
N VAL A 130 -6.75 -13.40 -7.53
CA VAL A 130 -5.77 -12.88 -8.51
C VAL A 130 -6.39 -12.68 -9.91
N SER A 131 -7.26 -13.59 -10.36
CA SER A 131 -7.94 -13.45 -11.66
C SER A 131 -8.87 -12.23 -11.72
N ALA A 132 -9.53 -11.88 -10.60
CA ALA A 132 -10.37 -10.68 -10.54
C ALA A 132 -9.52 -9.41 -10.58
N ALA A 133 -8.39 -9.39 -9.87
CA ALA A 133 -7.43 -8.28 -9.93
C ALA A 133 -6.86 -8.09 -11.34
N GLN A 134 -6.52 -9.18 -12.03
CA GLN A 134 -6.08 -9.15 -13.42
C GLN A 134 -7.17 -8.59 -14.35
N GLY A 135 -8.43 -8.97 -14.15
CA GLY A 135 -9.57 -8.44 -14.90
C GLY A 135 -9.72 -6.92 -14.77
N GLU A 136 -9.49 -6.35 -13.59
CA GLU A 136 -9.51 -4.90 -13.38
C GLU A 136 -8.38 -4.18 -14.13
N VAL A 137 -7.17 -4.73 -14.09
CA VAL A 137 -6.02 -4.19 -14.84
C VAL A 137 -6.30 -4.27 -16.35
N ASP A 138 -6.81 -5.39 -16.86
CA ASP A 138 -7.07 -5.53 -18.28
C ASP A 138 -8.20 -4.61 -18.78
N ALA A 139 -9.23 -4.39 -17.96
CA ALA A 139 -10.28 -3.41 -18.25
C ALA A 139 -9.75 -1.95 -18.23
N ALA A 140 -8.76 -1.65 -17.39
CA ALA A 140 -8.14 -0.34 -17.30
C ALA A 140 -7.13 -0.05 -18.42
N ARG A 141 -6.51 -1.11 -18.96
CA ARG A 141 -5.37 -1.03 -19.90
C ARG A 141 -5.64 -0.15 -21.12
N SER A 142 -6.84 -0.16 -21.68
CA SER A 142 -7.14 0.59 -22.91
C SER A 142 -7.21 2.09 -22.72
N TRP A 143 -7.30 2.60 -21.49
CA TRP A 143 -7.49 4.02 -21.19
C TRP A 143 -6.52 4.59 -20.15
N ALA A 144 -5.71 3.76 -19.48
CA ALA A 144 -4.82 4.20 -18.40
C ALA A 144 -3.36 3.69 -18.51
N ASN A 145 -2.98 3.03 -19.61
CA ASN A 145 -1.67 2.37 -19.76
C ASN A 145 -0.45 3.28 -19.53
N ASP A 146 -0.58 4.58 -19.77
CA ASP A 146 0.52 5.54 -19.61
C ASP A 146 0.57 6.15 -18.20
N HIS A 147 -0.36 5.77 -17.31
CA HIS A 147 -0.47 6.35 -15.98
C HIS A 147 0.27 5.53 -14.91
N VAL A 148 1.02 6.20 -14.03
CA VAL A 148 1.78 5.53 -12.96
C VAL A 148 0.91 4.68 -12.03
N ILE A 149 -0.27 5.16 -11.66
CA ILE A 149 -1.26 4.39 -10.85
C ILE A 149 -1.57 3.04 -11.49
N PHE A 150 -1.78 3.02 -12.80
CA PHE A 150 -2.03 1.80 -13.55
C PHE A 150 -0.80 0.90 -13.54
N ASN A 151 0.39 1.44 -13.80
CA ASN A 151 1.63 0.67 -13.81
C ASN A 151 1.91 0.02 -12.44
N VAL A 152 1.70 0.74 -11.35
CA VAL A 152 1.85 0.19 -9.99
C VAL A 152 0.81 -0.90 -9.72
N ALA A 153 -0.47 -0.69 -10.09
CA ALA A 153 -1.49 -1.72 -9.97
C ALA A 153 -1.15 -2.99 -10.77
N GLU A 154 -0.67 -2.82 -12.01
CA GLU A 154 -0.25 -3.93 -12.85
C GLU A 154 0.95 -4.68 -12.25
N ALA A 155 1.93 -3.96 -11.70
CA ALA A 155 3.09 -4.57 -11.04
C ALA A 155 2.66 -5.45 -9.85
N LEU A 156 1.72 -4.99 -9.02
CA LEU A 156 1.18 -5.77 -7.89
C LEU A 156 0.53 -7.08 -8.33
N VAL A 157 -0.24 -7.05 -9.43
CA VAL A 157 -0.83 -8.27 -10.00
C VAL A 157 0.26 -9.18 -10.58
N CYS A 158 1.27 -8.61 -11.26
CA CYS A 158 2.38 -9.36 -11.83
C CYS A 158 3.19 -10.12 -10.76
N LEU A 159 3.40 -9.51 -9.58
CA LEU A 159 4.04 -10.17 -8.44
C LEU A 159 3.28 -11.42 -7.95
N ARG A 160 1.96 -11.47 -8.15
CA ARG A 160 1.11 -12.60 -7.74
C ARG A 160 0.85 -13.62 -8.84
N ASN A 161 1.11 -13.27 -10.11
CA ASN A 161 0.79 -14.09 -11.28
C ASN A 161 2.03 -14.64 -12.02
N ASN A 162 3.13 -14.92 -11.29
CA ASN A 162 4.39 -15.41 -11.85
C ASN A 162 4.98 -14.55 -12.99
N ALA A 163 4.62 -13.27 -13.04
CA ALA A 163 5.12 -12.30 -14.03
C ALA A 163 6.14 -11.34 -13.38
N ALA A 164 6.95 -11.85 -12.45
CA ALA A 164 7.88 -11.05 -11.65
C ALA A 164 8.89 -10.24 -12.48
N GLN A 165 9.29 -10.73 -13.66
CA GLN A 165 10.18 -9.97 -14.57
C GLN A 165 9.52 -8.67 -15.06
N LYS A 166 8.21 -8.67 -15.29
CA LYS A 166 7.48 -7.47 -15.68
C LYS A 166 7.34 -6.50 -14.52
N ALA A 167 7.00 -7.00 -13.34
CA ALA A 167 6.96 -6.19 -12.12
C ALA A 167 8.32 -5.54 -11.83
N PHE A 168 9.41 -6.29 -11.99
CA PHE A 168 10.79 -5.79 -11.83
C PHE A 168 11.03 -4.54 -12.67
N PHE A 169 10.76 -4.57 -13.98
CA PHE A 169 11.01 -3.42 -14.85
C PHE A 169 10.19 -2.19 -14.47
N ILE A 170 8.94 -2.36 -14.03
CA ILE A 170 8.11 -1.25 -13.56
C ILE A 170 8.72 -0.62 -12.29
N TYR A 171 9.17 -1.44 -11.34
CA TYR A 171 9.80 -0.93 -10.12
C TYR A 171 11.20 -0.36 -10.34
N GLU A 172 11.98 -0.91 -11.26
CA GLU A 172 13.28 -0.37 -11.68
C GLU A 172 13.12 1.02 -12.33
N GLU A 173 12.13 1.19 -13.20
CA GLU A 173 11.79 2.50 -13.79
C GLU A 173 11.41 3.51 -12.70
N ASN A 174 10.55 3.12 -11.76
CA ASN A 174 10.16 3.98 -10.64
C ASN A 174 11.36 4.37 -9.76
N ASN A 175 12.22 3.41 -9.42
CA ASN A 175 13.43 3.67 -8.61
C ASN A 175 14.44 4.57 -9.35
N SER A 176 14.54 4.44 -10.68
CA SER A 176 15.41 5.29 -11.51
C SER A 176 14.96 6.76 -11.50
N LEU A 177 13.67 7.02 -11.30
CA LEU A 177 13.12 8.38 -11.16
C LEU A 177 13.30 8.90 -9.74
N ASN A 178 12.79 8.15 -8.75
CA ASN A 178 12.97 8.45 -7.34
C ASN A 178 12.74 7.18 -6.50
N ALA A 179 13.81 6.68 -5.88
CA ALA A 179 13.73 5.50 -5.04
C ALA A 179 12.97 5.79 -3.74
N THR A 180 11.97 4.96 -3.44
CA THR A 180 11.20 5.00 -2.21
C THR A 180 11.22 3.61 -1.54
N PRO A 181 10.84 3.50 -0.25
CA PRO A 181 10.66 2.20 0.38
C PRO A 181 9.74 1.27 -0.41
N SER A 182 8.65 1.80 -0.96
CA SER A 182 7.66 1.00 -1.69
C SER A 182 8.19 0.50 -3.04
N SER A 183 8.84 1.35 -3.83
CA SER A 183 9.39 0.95 -5.13
C SER A 183 10.57 -0.01 -4.98
N SER A 184 11.50 0.29 -4.06
CA SER A 184 12.65 -0.56 -3.78
C SER A 184 12.24 -1.92 -3.20
N LEU A 185 11.19 -1.96 -2.37
CA LEU A 185 10.63 -3.22 -1.90
C LEU A 185 9.98 -4.02 -3.05
N GLY A 186 9.23 -3.37 -3.93
CA GLY A 186 8.67 -4.00 -5.12
C GLY A 186 9.74 -4.62 -6.02
N GLU A 187 10.87 -3.91 -6.20
CA GLU A 187 12.04 -4.42 -6.92
C GLU A 187 12.64 -5.64 -6.21
N ALA A 188 12.92 -5.54 -4.91
CA ALA A 188 13.49 -6.63 -4.12
C ALA A 188 12.62 -7.89 -4.12
N VAL A 189 11.29 -7.74 -3.97
CA VAL A 189 10.34 -8.85 -4.05
C VAL A 189 10.34 -9.46 -5.44
N SER A 190 10.38 -8.64 -6.50
CA SER A 190 10.49 -9.14 -7.88
C SER A 190 11.77 -9.96 -8.08
N GLN A 191 12.93 -9.45 -7.64
CA GLN A 191 14.22 -10.15 -7.71
C GLN A 191 14.20 -11.46 -6.90
N THR A 192 13.58 -11.45 -5.72
CA THR A 192 13.41 -12.66 -4.88
C THR A 192 12.60 -13.73 -5.62
N LEU A 193 11.47 -13.35 -6.24
CA LEU A 193 10.65 -14.28 -7.04
C LEU A 193 11.39 -14.81 -8.28
N LEU A 194 12.31 -14.02 -8.83
CA LEU A 194 13.20 -14.43 -9.92
C LEU A 194 14.43 -15.23 -9.45
N ARG A 195 14.56 -15.48 -8.13
CA ARG A 195 15.69 -16.17 -7.48
C ARG A 195 17.05 -15.46 -7.63
N ARG A 196 17.02 -14.15 -7.84
CA ARG A 196 18.19 -13.27 -7.91
C ARG A 196 18.47 -12.69 -6.51
N PHE A 197 18.86 -13.58 -5.61
CA PHE A 197 18.97 -13.25 -4.19
C PHE A 197 20.04 -12.20 -3.86
N PRO A 198 21.24 -12.20 -4.49
CA PRO A 198 22.22 -11.13 -4.27
C PRO A 198 21.66 -9.74 -4.62
N GLU A 199 20.97 -9.62 -5.75
CA GLU A 199 20.36 -8.39 -6.23
C GLU A 199 19.19 -7.97 -5.34
N ALA A 200 18.37 -8.92 -4.89
CA ALA A 200 17.30 -8.66 -3.92
C ALA A 200 17.87 -8.10 -2.60
N SER A 201 18.98 -8.67 -2.11
CA SER A 201 19.64 -8.19 -0.89
C SER A 201 20.21 -6.78 -1.06
N GLU A 202 20.75 -6.45 -2.24
CA GLU A 202 21.26 -5.11 -2.53
C GLU A 202 20.12 -4.08 -2.58
N ALA A 203 19.02 -4.39 -3.26
CA ALA A 203 17.83 -3.54 -3.31
C ALA A 203 17.27 -3.26 -1.91
N ILE A 204 17.17 -4.28 -1.05
CA ILE A 204 16.74 -4.10 0.35
C ILE A 204 17.76 -3.30 1.17
N LYS A 205 19.06 -3.51 1.00
CA LYS A 205 20.08 -2.72 1.73
C LYS A 205 20.01 -1.24 1.37
N GLY A 206 19.67 -0.93 0.11
CA GLY A 206 19.36 0.43 -0.33
C GLY A 206 18.23 1.08 0.47
N THR A 207 17.40 0.29 1.16
CA THR A 207 16.30 0.75 2.00
C THR A 207 16.61 0.96 3.48
N SER A 208 17.84 0.70 3.91
CA SER A 208 18.24 0.71 5.33
C SER A 208 18.07 2.06 6.05
N SER A 209 17.98 3.17 5.32
CA SER A 209 17.75 4.50 5.89
C SER A 209 16.29 4.76 6.26
N TRP A 210 15.36 3.91 5.81
CA TRP A 210 13.93 4.08 6.06
C TRP A 210 13.45 3.16 7.18
N ASP A 211 12.89 3.75 8.23
CA ASP A 211 12.15 3.00 9.25
C ASP A 211 10.80 2.57 8.68
N ASN A 212 10.75 1.34 8.14
CA ASN A 212 9.57 0.80 7.47
C ASN A 212 9.33 -0.68 7.82
N GLU A 213 8.13 -1.00 8.29
CA GLU A 213 7.71 -2.36 8.66
C GLU A 213 7.91 -3.37 7.52
N ALA A 214 7.41 -3.04 6.33
CA ALA A 214 7.39 -3.96 5.20
C ALA A 214 8.80 -4.28 4.69
N VAL A 215 9.71 -3.31 4.79
CA VAL A 215 11.14 -3.51 4.55
C VAL A 215 11.71 -4.52 5.54
N LEU A 216 11.52 -4.31 6.85
CA LEU A 216 12.06 -5.21 7.88
C LEU A 216 11.53 -6.65 7.76
N VAL A 217 10.23 -6.80 7.50
CA VAL A 217 9.59 -8.11 7.30
C VAL A 217 10.12 -8.80 6.03
N SER A 218 10.34 -8.04 4.96
CA SER A 218 10.88 -8.60 3.71
C SER A 218 12.36 -8.96 3.83
N SER A 219 13.15 -8.18 4.56
CA SER A 219 14.53 -8.54 4.92
C SER A 219 14.57 -9.86 5.66
N LEU A 220 13.71 -10.02 6.68
CA LEU A 220 13.61 -11.26 7.45
C LEU A 220 13.27 -12.46 6.56
N ALA A 221 12.31 -12.30 5.64
CA ALA A 221 11.93 -13.35 4.70
C ALA A 221 13.09 -13.72 3.76
N LEU A 222 13.84 -12.73 3.26
CA LEU A 222 14.99 -12.96 2.38
C LEU A 222 16.13 -13.67 3.12
N ASP A 223 16.46 -13.24 4.34
CA ASP A 223 17.50 -13.87 5.16
C ASP A 223 17.14 -15.31 5.55
N LEU A 224 15.86 -15.59 5.80
CA LEU A 224 15.36 -16.96 6.00
C LEU A 224 15.57 -17.83 4.76
N ILE A 225 15.29 -17.31 3.55
CA ILE A 225 15.50 -18.05 2.29
C ILE A 225 16.99 -18.35 2.06
N GLN A 226 17.86 -17.42 2.44
CA GLN A 226 19.31 -17.54 2.28
C GLN A 226 20.00 -18.37 3.39
N ASN A 227 19.25 -18.75 4.45
CA ASN A 227 19.78 -19.41 5.65
C ASN A 227 20.78 -18.55 6.45
N ASN A 228 20.58 -17.23 6.47
CA ASN A 228 21.37 -16.29 7.27
C ASN A 228 20.87 -16.27 8.73
N THR A 229 21.11 -17.35 9.48
CA THR A 229 20.46 -17.57 10.79
C THR A 229 20.78 -16.51 11.85
N SER A 230 21.97 -15.91 11.81
CA SER A 230 22.36 -14.83 12.72
C SER A 230 21.52 -13.58 12.51
N GLU A 231 21.41 -13.14 11.26
CA GLU A 231 20.69 -11.96 10.81
C GLU A 231 19.18 -12.10 11.07
N VAL A 232 18.64 -13.31 10.87
CA VAL A 232 17.25 -13.65 11.20
C VAL A 232 16.94 -13.41 12.68
N GLU A 233 17.79 -13.86 13.60
CA GLU A 233 17.57 -13.66 15.03
C GLU A 233 17.67 -12.19 15.44
N GLU A 234 18.61 -11.44 14.85
CA GLU A 234 18.73 -9.99 15.08
C GLU A 234 17.49 -9.23 14.59
N LEU A 235 16.99 -9.53 13.40
CA LEU A 235 15.79 -8.92 12.83
C LEU A 235 14.54 -9.29 13.62
N ARG A 236 14.38 -10.56 14.02
CA ARG A 236 13.27 -11.00 14.90
C ARG A 236 13.25 -10.23 16.21
N ASN A 237 14.41 -10.06 16.84
CA ASN A 237 14.53 -9.30 18.08
C ASN A 237 14.24 -7.81 17.88
N SER A 238 14.68 -7.25 16.75
CA SER A 238 14.43 -5.85 16.40
C SER A 238 12.94 -5.59 16.14
N LEU A 239 12.26 -6.45 15.38
CA LEU A 239 10.81 -6.38 15.13
C LEU A 239 9.99 -6.50 16.43
N LYS A 240 10.41 -7.37 17.37
CA LYS A 240 9.75 -7.51 18.68
C LYS A 240 9.92 -6.27 19.58
N LYS A 241 11.00 -5.50 19.42
CA LYS A 241 11.33 -4.33 20.24
C LYS A 241 10.94 -2.99 19.59
N SER A 242 10.58 -3.00 18.33
CA SER A 242 10.22 -1.79 17.59
C SER A 242 8.73 -1.44 17.74
N GLN A 243 8.35 -0.32 17.15
CA GLN A 243 6.94 0.10 17.02
C GLN A 243 6.08 -0.87 16.17
N TYR A 244 6.68 -1.89 15.55
CA TYR A 244 5.99 -2.86 14.70
C TYR A 244 5.69 -4.19 15.41
N SER A 245 5.71 -4.22 16.74
CA SER A 245 5.47 -5.47 17.49
C SER A 245 4.07 -6.09 17.29
N ASP A 246 3.13 -5.27 16.80
CA ASP A 246 1.74 -5.61 16.45
C ASP A 246 1.51 -5.71 14.93
N ALA A 247 2.58 -5.67 14.13
CA ALA A 247 2.54 -5.92 12.70
C ALA A 247 1.89 -7.27 12.38
N ALA A 248 1.09 -7.34 11.31
CA ALA A 248 0.39 -8.56 10.94
C ALA A 248 1.34 -9.77 10.75
N ALA A 249 2.50 -9.55 10.14
CA ALA A 249 3.52 -10.59 9.96
C ALA A 249 4.13 -11.06 11.29
N VAL A 250 4.31 -10.15 12.26
CA VAL A 250 4.84 -10.48 13.59
C VAL A 250 3.80 -11.28 14.39
N ILE A 251 2.52 -10.92 14.27
CA ILE A 251 1.41 -11.66 14.87
C ILE A 251 1.34 -13.07 14.26
N ASP A 252 1.34 -13.21 12.93
CA ASP A 252 1.30 -14.52 12.27
C ASP A 252 2.46 -15.42 12.72
N ILE A 253 3.69 -14.89 12.81
CA ILE A 253 4.84 -15.64 13.34
C ILE A 253 4.57 -16.15 14.76
N LYS A 254 4.07 -15.30 15.67
CA LYS A 254 3.73 -15.69 17.06
C LYS A 254 2.65 -16.78 17.08
N GLU A 255 1.62 -16.67 16.23
CA GLU A 255 0.56 -17.66 16.13
C GLU A 255 1.09 -19.01 15.61
N LYS A 256 1.96 -19.02 14.60
CA LYS A 256 2.60 -20.25 14.10
C LYS A 256 3.50 -20.89 15.15
N GLU A 257 4.26 -20.10 15.91
CA GLU A 257 5.07 -20.59 17.03
C GLU A 257 4.20 -21.28 18.09
N ALA A 258 3.06 -20.67 18.47
CA ALA A 258 2.12 -21.26 19.43
C ALA A 258 1.47 -22.56 18.92
N LEU A 259 1.06 -22.60 17.64
CA LEU A 259 0.51 -23.80 17.00
C LEU A 259 1.53 -24.95 16.96
N PHE A 260 2.80 -24.63 16.71
CA PHE A 260 3.88 -25.62 16.73
C PHE A 260 4.07 -26.20 18.15
N ASP A 261 4.10 -25.36 19.17
CA ASP A 261 4.21 -25.80 20.57
C ASP A 261 3.03 -26.69 21.00
N GLU A 262 1.81 -26.36 20.56
CA GLU A 262 0.63 -27.19 20.79
C GLU A 262 0.78 -28.56 20.12
N ALA A 263 1.22 -28.60 18.86
CA ALA A 263 1.48 -29.83 18.14
C ALA A 263 2.55 -30.69 18.86
N VAL A 264 3.64 -30.07 19.31
CA VAL A 264 4.69 -30.77 20.07
C VAL A 264 4.13 -31.39 21.35
N LYS A 265 3.30 -30.67 22.11
CA LYS A 265 2.65 -31.19 23.32
C LYS A 265 1.74 -32.38 23.00
N LYS A 266 1.00 -32.31 21.90
CA LYS A 266 0.07 -33.36 21.46
C LYS A 266 0.79 -34.64 21.01
N PHE A 267 1.97 -34.52 20.39
CA PHE A 267 2.69 -35.65 19.80
C PHE A 267 3.93 -36.08 20.60
N LYS A 268 4.28 -35.40 21.70
CA LYS A 268 5.24 -35.92 22.69
C LYS A 268 4.61 -37.13 23.40
N LYS A 269 5.18 -38.30 23.18
CA LYS A 269 4.94 -39.51 23.99
C LYS A 269 5.53 -39.36 25.38
#